data_AF-A0A438IUV8-F1
#
_entry.id   AF-A0A438IUV8-F1
#
_cell.length_a   1.000
_cell.length_b   1.000
_cell.length_c   1.000
_cell.angle_alpha   90.00
_cell.angle_beta   90.00
_cell.angle_gamma   90.00
#
_symmetry.space_group_name_H-M   'P 1'
#
loop_
_entity.id
_entity.type
_entity.pdbx_description
1 polymer ?
#
loop_
_entity_poly.entity_id
_entity_poly.type
_entity_poly.pdbx_seq_one_letter_code
_entity_poly.pdbx_strand_id
1 'polypeptide(L)'
;MGTSSSSMLSLLSIIFLLSLSWAASDSVHGAFLQCLSTHSQSSHPISAVLYTPDNSSYSSVLESYIRNLRFNTSTTPKPRLIITATHESHIKAALICSKKHGLQMKI
;
A
#
# COMPACT_ATOMS: atom_id res chain seq x y z
N MET A 1 -39.95 -10.36 -21.81
CA MET A 1 -38.88 -9.34 -21.91
C MET A 1 -38.76 -8.55 -20.59
N GLY A 2 -38.33 -9.19 -19.50
CA GLY A 2 -38.36 -8.56 -18.15
C GLY A 2 -37.18 -8.87 -17.22
N THR A 3 -36.24 -9.74 -17.61
CA THR A 3 -35.08 -10.13 -16.78
C THR A 3 -33.89 -9.20 -16.90
N SER A 4 -33.92 -8.26 -17.85
CA SER A 4 -32.79 -7.35 -18.13
C SER A 4 -32.67 -6.23 -17.10
N SER A 5 -33.79 -5.62 -16.68
CA SER A 5 -33.77 -4.44 -15.81
C SER A 5 -33.24 -4.73 -14.39
N SER A 6 -33.67 -5.84 -13.78
CA SER A 6 -33.18 -6.28 -12.46
C SER A 6 -31.70 -6.67 -12.49
N SER A 7 -31.26 -7.32 -13.57
CA SER A 7 -29.85 -7.69 -13.78
C SER A 7 -28.96 -6.45 -13.96
N MET A 8 -29.43 -5.44 -14.69
CA MET A 8 -28.72 -4.15 -14.84
C MET A 8 -28.62 -3.39 -13.52
N LEU A 9 -29.68 -3.35 -12.71
CA LEU A 9 -29.67 -2.69 -11.40
C LEU A 9 -28.69 -3.36 -10.42
N SER A 10 -28.65 -4.69 -10.43
CA SER A 10 -27.70 -5.48 -9.64
C SER A 10 -26.25 -5.20 -10.07
N LEU A 11 -25.98 -5.16 -11.38
CA LEU A 11 -24.65 -4.84 -11.92
C LEU A 11 -24.20 -3.43 -11.53
N LEU A 12 -25.09 -2.43 -11.61
CA LEU A 12 -24.80 -1.05 -11.18
C LEU A 12 -24.50 -0.96 -9.69
N SER A 13 -25.23 -1.69 -8.85
CA SER A 13 -24.97 -1.77 -7.40
C SER A 13 -23.60 -2.36 -7.11
N ILE A 14 -23.22 -3.46 -7.80
CA ILE A 14 -21.89 -4.08 -7.66
C ILE A 14 -20.79 -3.10 -8.08
N ILE A 15 -20.93 -2.41 -9.22
CA ILE A 15 -19.97 -1.40 -9.70
C ILE A 15 -19.82 -0.27 -8.68
N PHE A 16 -20.93 0.19 -8.09
CA PHE A 16 -20.91 1.23 -7.06
C PHE A 16 -20.15 0.78 -5.80
N LEU A 17 -20.43 -0.43 -5.29
CA LEU A 17 -19.75 -1.00 -4.13
C LEU A 17 -18.25 -1.21 -4.36
N LEU A 18 -17.86 -1.65 -5.56
CA LEU A 18 -16.46 -1.76 -5.96
C LEU A 18 -15.77 -0.39 -5.98
N SER A 19 -16.44 0.63 -6.52
CA SER A 19 -15.93 2.00 -6.57
C SER A 19 -15.71 2.58 -5.17
N LEU A 20 -16.65 2.37 -4.25
CA LEU A 20 -16.51 2.78 -2.84
C LEU A 20 -15.34 2.08 -2.14
N SER A 21 -15.17 0.77 -2.40
CA SER A 21 -14.09 -0.01 -1.82
C SER A 21 -12.71 0.47 -2.27
N TRP A 22 -12.58 0.83 -3.56
CA TRP A 22 -11.34 1.42 -4.09
C TRP A 22 -11.05 2.80 -3.51
N ALA A 23 -12.04 3.69 -3.43
CA ALA A 23 -11.88 5.00 -2.82
C ALA A 23 -11.47 4.91 -1.34
N ALA A 24 -12.05 3.97 -0.58
CA ALA A 24 -11.65 3.71 0.79
C ALA A 24 -10.19 3.20 0.89
N SER A 25 -9.78 2.29 0.00
CA SER A 25 -8.40 1.79 -0.03
C SER A 25 -7.38 2.88 -0.36
N ASP A 26 -7.70 3.78 -1.29
CA ASP A 26 -6.83 4.90 -1.67
C ASP A 26 -6.69 5.93 -0.54
N SER A 27 -7.80 6.27 0.12
CA SER A 27 -7.77 7.16 1.28
C SER A 27 -6.96 6.60 2.45
N VAL A 28 -7.01 5.29 2.70
CA VAL A 28 -6.15 4.63 3.70
C VAL A 28 -4.67 4.73 3.31
N HIS A 29 -4.34 4.58 2.02
CA HIS A 29 -2.96 4.72 1.55
C HIS A 29 -2.43 6.14 1.75
N GLY A 30 -3.17 7.15 1.29
CA GLY A 30 -2.79 8.56 1.48
C GLY A 30 -2.67 8.95 2.96
N ALA A 31 -3.63 8.54 3.79
CA ALA A 31 -3.59 8.79 5.23
C ALA A 31 -2.40 8.11 5.92
N PHE A 32 -2.02 6.92 5.47
CA PHE A 32 -0.82 6.23 5.97
C PHE A 32 0.46 6.98 5.61
N LEU A 33 0.61 7.44 4.36
CA LEU A 33 1.77 8.23 3.94
C LEU A 33 1.87 9.56 4.73
N GLN A 34 0.74 10.22 4.96
CA GLN A 34 0.69 11.41 5.80
C GLN A 34 1.09 11.10 7.25
N CYS A 35 0.62 9.99 7.81
CA CYS A 35 1.02 9.53 9.14
C CYS A 35 2.53 9.32 9.23
N LEU A 36 3.13 8.64 8.25
CA LEU A 36 4.58 8.41 8.19
C LEU A 36 5.35 9.73 8.17
N SER A 37 4.94 10.67 7.32
CA SER A 37 5.54 11.99 7.24
C SER A 37 5.44 12.76 8.57
N THR A 38 4.32 12.62 9.27
CA THR A 38 4.07 13.31 10.56
C THR A 38 4.93 12.73 11.69
N HIS A 39 5.15 11.42 11.70
CA HIS A 39 6.02 10.75 12.69
C HIS A 39 7.48 10.66 12.26
N SER A 40 7.84 11.23 11.11
CA SER A 40 9.21 11.31 10.64
C SER A 40 10.04 12.26 11.48
N GLN A 41 11.30 11.92 11.73
CA GLN A 41 12.25 12.86 12.32
C GLN A 41 12.87 13.72 11.22
N SER A 42 13.08 15.01 11.47
CA SER A 42 13.65 15.92 10.46
C SER A 42 15.10 15.58 10.09
N SER A 43 15.89 15.05 11.03
CA SER A 43 17.25 14.58 10.79
C SER A 43 17.32 13.25 10.04
N HIS A 44 16.24 12.47 10.06
CA HIS A 44 16.12 11.15 9.43
C HIS A 44 14.77 11.08 8.70
N PRO A 45 14.66 11.76 7.54
CA PRO A 45 13.40 11.87 6.82
C PRO A 45 12.99 10.52 6.24
N ILE A 46 11.75 10.10 6.50
CA ILE A 46 11.22 8.81 6.05
C ILE A 46 11.07 8.73 4.53
N SER A 47 10.93 9.87 3.84
CA SER A 47 10.83 9.93 2.38
C SER A 47 12.07 9.40 1.66
N ALA A 48 13.26 9.48 2.29
CA ALA A 48 14.50 8.97 1.72
C ALA A 48 14.59 7.43 1.73
N VAL A 49 13.75 6.77 2.52
CA VAL A 49 13.76 5.31 2.72
C VAL A 49 12.43 4.65 2.35
N LEU A 50 11.50 5.41 1.79
CA LEU A 50 10.16 4.96 1.42
C LEU A 50 10.07 4.78 -0.10
N TYR A 51 9.62 3.60 -0.51
CA TYR A 51 9.39 3.27 -1.92
C TYR A 51 7.95 2.79 -2.13
N THR A 52 7.20 3.49 -2.98
CA THR A 52 5.89 3.08 -3.50
C THR A 52 6.02 2.59 -4.95
N PRO A 53 5.03 1.89 -5.52
CA PRO A 53 5.04 1.46 -6.91
C PRO A 53 5.27 2.60 -7.93
N ASP A 54 5.04 3.85 -7.55
CA ASP A 54 5.28 5.03 -8.39
C ASP A 54 6.77 5.42 -8.47
N ASN A 55 7.60 4.94 -7.54
CA ASN A 55 9.04 5.17 -7.58
C ASN A 55 9.69 4.24 -8.63
N SER A 56 10.51 4.80 -9.53
CA SER A 56 11.25 4.02 -10.53
C SER A 56 12.18 2.96 -9.91
N SER A 57 12.66 3.19 -8.70
CA SER A 57 13.52 2.28 -7.95
C SER A 57 12.77 1.17 -7.20
N TYR A 58 11.44 1.19 -7.14
CA TYR A 58 10.65 0.24 -6.35
C TYR A 58 10.94 -1.22 -6.72
N SER A 59 10.92 -1.54 -8.02
CA SER A 59 11.16 -2.91 -8.50
C SER A 59 12.57 -3.37 -8.14
N SER A 60 13.59 -2.54 -8.41
CA SER A 60 14.98 -2.89 -8.09
C SER A 60 15.20 -3.09 -6.59
N VAL A 61 14.58 -2.27 -5.74
CA VAL A 61 14.65 -2.42 -4.28
C VAL A 61 13.98 -3.73 -3.88
N LEU A 62 12.75 -4.00 -4.33
CA LEU A 62 12.02 -5.23 -4.01
C LEU A 62 12.81 -6.48 -4.41
N GLU A 63 13.30 -6.52 -5.65
CA GLU A 63 14.00 -7.67 -6.20
C GLU A 63 15.34 -7.94 -5.49
N SER A 64 16.03 -6.90 -5.02
CA SER A 64 17.29 -7.05 -4.28
C SER A 64 17.16 -7.86 -2.98
N TYR A 65 15.96 -7.92 -2.40
CA TYR A 65 15.68 -8.67 -1.16
C TYR A 65 14.99 -10.01 -1.42
N ILE A 66 14.54 -10.31 -2.64
CA ILE A 66 13.94 -11.61 -2.97
C ILE A 66 15.03 -12.67 -3.04
N ARG A 67 15.05 -13.59 -2.06
CA ARG A 67 15.99 -14.73 -2.05
C ARG A 67 15.49 -15.95 -2.79
N ASN A 68 14.18 -16.11 -2.92
CA ASN A 68 13.56 -17.22 -3.62
C ASN A 68 12.84 -16.70 -4.87
N LEU A 69 13.38 -17.05 -6.05
CA LEU A 69 12.87 -16.59 -7.35
C LEU A 69 11.41 -16.99 -7.62
N ARG A 70 10.87 -17.99 -6.92
CA ARG A 70 9.43 -18.33 -6.98
C ARG A 70 8.53 -17.15 -6.58
N PHE A 71 9.05 -16.21 -5.80
CA PHE A 71 8.33 -15.00 -5.38
C PHE A 71 8.57 -13.79 -6.30
N ASN A 72 9.41 -13.90 -7.33
CA ASN A 72 9.60 -12.85 -8.33
C ASN A 72 8.80 -13.15 -9.61
N THR A 73 7.48 -13.25 -9.47
CA THR A 73 6.56 -13.41 -10.61
C THR A 73 5.55 -12.28 -10.64
N SER A 74 4.99 -12.01 -11.83
CA SER A 74 3.95 -10.99 -11.99
C SER A 74 2.67 -11.28 -11.18
N THR A 75 2.39 -12.56 -10.93
CA THR A 75 1.23 -13.03 -10.16
C THR A 75 1.45 -13.06 -8.65
N THR A 76 2.70 -12.97 -8.19
CA THR A 76 2.98 -12.91 -6.75
C THR A 76 2.55 -11.54 -6.19
N PRO A 77 1.73 -11.49 -5.13
CA PRO A 77 1.32 -10.23 -4.52
C PRO A 77 2.52 -9.40 -4.04
N LYS A 78 2.60 -8.16 -4.51
CA LYS A 78 3.67 -7.21 -4.16
C LYS A 78 3.24 -6.32 -2.98
N PRO A 79 4.17 -5.87 -2.14
CA PRO A 79 3.85 -4.98 -1.03
C PRO A 79 3.36 -3.62 -1.55
N ARG A 80 2.44 -2.96 -0.84
CA ARG A 80 1.97 -1.62 -1.25
C ARG A 80 3.05 -0.54 -1.19
N LEU A 81 4.05 -0.76 -0.34
CA LEU A 81 5.22 0.10 -0.15
C LEU A 81 6.33 -0.68 0.54
N ILE A 82 7.54 -0.17 0.46
CA ILE A 82 8.74 -0.72 1.09
C ILE A 82 9.39 0.39 1.92
N ILE A 83 9.80 0.08 3.15
CA ILE A 83 10.54 0.99 4.02
C ILE A 83 11.90 0.37 4.32
N THR A 84 12.97 0.92 3.74
CA THR A 84 14.35 0.47 3.98
C THR A 84 14.95 1.23 5.16
N ALA A 85 14.46 0.95 6.36
CA ALA A 85 14.80 1.71 7.56
C ALA A 85 16.31 1.70 7.85
N THR A 86 16.94 2.89 7.82
CA THR A 86 18.35 3.12 8.20
C THR A 86 18.54 3.71 9.60
N HIS A 87 17.45 4.08 10.28
CA HIS A 87 17.45 4.68 11.62
C HIS A 87 16.22 4.19 12.39
N GLU A 88 16.32 4.07 13.72
CA GLU A 88 15.25 3.55 14.57
C GLU A 88 13.95 4.37 14.48
N SER A 89 14.06 5.67 14.20
CA SER A 89 12.90 6.55 14.01
C SER A 89 12.00 6.09 12.87
N HIS A 90 12.57 5.54 11.79
CA HIS A 90 11.81 5.01 10.66
C HIS A 90 10.97 3.80 11.09
N ILE A 91 11.55 2.91 11.90
CA ILE A 91 10.85 1.75 12.46
C ILE A 91 9.72 2.20 13.37
N LYS A 92 9.99 3.14 14.29
CA LYS A 92 8.97 3.68 15.20
C LYS A 92 7.80 4.30 14.43
N ALA A 93 8.06 5.12 13.41
CA ALA A 93 7.02 5.72 12.58
C ALA A 93 6.20 4.65 11.83
N ALA A 94 6.85 3.65 11.24
CA ALA A 94 6.19 2.55 10.55
C ALA A 94 5.26 1.76 11.49
N LEU A 95 5.74 1.38 12.69
CA LEU A 95 4.93 0.64 13.67
C LEU A 95 3.68 1.42 14.09
N ILE A 96 3.84 2.71 14.41
CA ILE A 96 2.74 3.58 14.84
C ILE A 96 1.68 3.69 13.75
N CYS A 97 2.11 4.00 12.53
CA CYS A 97 1.19 4.21 11.42
C CYS A 97 0.54 2.91 10.93
N SER A 98 1.27 1.80 10.94
CA SER A 98 0.71 0.49 10.54
C SER A 98 -0.37 0.05 11.51
N LYS A 99 -0.15 0.25 12.82
CA LYS A 99 -1.18 0.01 13.84
C LYS A 99 -2.39 0.92 13.66
N LYS A 100 -2.18 2.22 13.43
CA LYS A 100 -3.26 3.21 13.28
C LYS A 100 -4.15 2.93 12.06
N HIS A 101 -3.57 2.48 10.96
CA HIS A 101 -4.28 2.26 9.69
C HIS A 101 -4.57 0.79 9.39
N GLY A 102 -4.32 -0.13 10.33
CA GLY A 102 -4.61 -1.56 10.16
C GLY A 102 -3.79 -2.22 9.05
N LEU A 103 -2.61 -1.70 8.72
CA LEU A 103 -1.76 -2.27 7.68
C LEU A 103 -0.88 -3.38 8.25
N GLN A 104 -0.85 -4.51 7.53
CA GLN A 104 0.05 -5.62 7.85
C GLN A 104 1.49 -5.28 7.46
N MET A 105 2.42 -5.46 8.39
CA MET A 105 3.86 -5.40 8.13
C MET A 105 4.43 -6.79 7.87
N LYS A 106 5.38 -6.86 6.95
CA LYS A 106 6.26 -8.03 6.74
C LYS A 106 7.69 -7.53 6.91
N ILE A 107 8.47 -8.24 7.71
CA ILE A 107 9.87 -7.92 8.06
C ILE A 107 10.75 -8.97 7.39
#